data_AF-A0A4C1Z112-F1
#
_entry.id   AF-A0A4C1Z112-F1
#
_cell.length_a   1.000
_cell.length_b   1.000
_cell.length_c   1.000
_cell.angle_alpha   90.00
_cell.angle_beta   90.00
_cell.angle_gamma   90.00
#
_symmetry.space_group_name_H-M   'P 1'
#
loop_
_entity.id
_entity.type
_entity.pdbx_description
1 polymer ?
#
loop_
_entity_poly.entity_id
_entity_poly.type
_entity_poly.pdbx_seq_one_letter_code
_entity_poly.pdbx_strand_id
1 'polypeptide(L)'
;MINSRLQQLKNNDRLFGRINILVFGDLMQLPPVHGRQVFEQPPHMAGGTHFWQLFTLVELTQNMRQQGDNTFIDILNALRVGEIRREHLQTLMDKVSNDASGLFAINGALRVYPTNEQVNKHNEAVLQYYRELGTEITEINAFDQMVDTSENDRIENIENVTPKTSTRLEVYRRSCRYLWEQK
;
A
#
# COMPACT_ATOMS: atom_id res chain seq x y z
N MET A 1 13.28 5.11 -17.78
CA MET A 1 12.22 6.14 -17.62
C MET A 1 11.05 5.83 -18.52
N ILE A 2 9.82 6.00 -18.02
CA ILE A 2 8.58 5.65 -18.75
C ILE A 2 8.45 6.37 -20.10
N ASN A 3 8.88 7.64 -20.20
CA ASN A 3 8.90 8.38 -21.46
C ASN A 3 9.66 7.62 -22.57
N SER A 4 10.93 7.31 -22.34
CA SER A 4 11.77 6.61 -23.32
C SER A 4 11.23 5.23 -23.66
N ARG A 5 10.65 4.51 -22.68
CA ARG A 5 10.06 3.20 -22.93
C ARG A 5 8.83 3.30 -23.83
N LEU A 6 7.97 4.28 -23.60
CA LEU A 6 6.81 4.54 -24.45
C LEU A 6 7.20 5.00 -25.85
N GLN A 7 8.24 5.83 -25.98
CA GLN A 7 8.77 6.26 -27.27
C GLN A 7 9.26 5.06 -28.12
N GLN A 8 10.02 4.15 -27.50
CA GLN A 8 10.47 2.92 -28.15
C GLN A 8 9.30 2.03 -28.58
N LEU A 9 8.37 1.75 -27.67
CA LEU A 9 7.23 0.86 -27.94
C LEU A 9 6.27 1.42 -28.99
N LYS A 10 6.16 2.75 -29.10
CA LYS A 10 5.31 3.42 -30.08
C LYS A 10 6.04 3.82 -31.36
N ASN A 11 7.34 3.55 -31.46
CA ASN A 11 8.21 4.02 -32.53
C ASN A 11 7.98 5.52 -32.83
N ASN A 12 7.91 6.32 -31.77
CA ASN A 12 7.56 7.73 -31.83
C ASN A 12 8.39 8.50 -30.82
N ASP A 13 9.18 9.46 -31.28
CA ASP A 13 10.12 10.24 -30.48
C ASP A 13 9.47 11.39 -29.71
N ARG A 14 8.17 11.67 -29.93
CA ARG A 14 7.44 12.68 -29.18
C ARG A 14 7.26 12.26 -27.72
N LEU A 15 6.94 13.24 -26.87
CA LEU A 15 6.72 13.02 -25.45
C LEU A 15 5.73 11.87 -25.20
N PHE A 16 6.12 10.93 -24.35
CA PHE A 16 5.41 9.69 -24.01
C PHE A 16 4.95 8.86 -25.22
N GLY A 17 5.65 8.94 -26.35
CA GLY A 17 5.27 8.21 -27.57
C GLY A 17 3.92 8.65 -28.16
N ARG A 18 3.54 9.93 -27.96
CA ARG A 18 2.25 10.52 -28.39
C ARG A 18 1.02 9.90 -27.70
N ILE A 19 1.20 9.38 -26.48
CA ILE A 19 0.10 8.89 -25.64
C ILE A 19 -0.36 10.02 -24.70
N ASN A 20 -1.68 10.16 -24.56
CA ASN A 20 -2.24 11.03 -23.53
C ASN A 20 -2.06 10.39 -22.15
N ILE A 21 -1.37 11.09 -21.25
CA ILE A 21 -1.10 10.60 -19.90
C ILE A 21 -2.03 11.31 -18.92
N LEU A 22 -2.80 10.53 -18.18
CA LEU A 22 -3.58 10.96 -17.03
C LEU A 22 -2.99 10.31 -15.79
N VAL A 23 -2.65 11.12 -14.80
CA VAL A 23 -2.06 10.66 -13.53
C VAL A 23 -3.03 10.98 -12.42
N PHE A 24 -3.26 10.01 -11.54
CA PHE A 24 -4.09 10.15 -10.35
C PHE A 24 -3.28 9.76 -9.13
N GLY A 25 -3.43 10.52 -8.05
CA GLY A 25 -2.76 10.26 -6.80
C GLY A 25 -2.95 11.39 -5.81
N ASP A 26 -2.40 11.20 -4.62
CA ASP A 26 -2.31 12.22 -3.60
C ASP A 26 -0.82 12.48 -3.32
N LEU A 27 -0.38 13.69 -3.68
CA LEU A 27 1.02 14.11 -3.55
C LEU A 27 1.46 14.28 -2.09
N MET A 28 0.52 14.27 -1.15
CA MET A 28 0.78 14.45 0.28
C MET A 28 0.79 13.13 1.05
N GLN A 29 0.78 11.99 0.35
CA GLN A 29 1.01 10.69 0.95
C GLN A 29 2.50 10.44 1.21
N LEU A 30 2.78 9.29 1.84
CA LEU A 30 4.14 8.83 2.10
C LEU A 30 4.95 8.81 0.79
N PRO A 31 6.22 9.25 0.83
CA PRO A 31 7.08 9.15 -0.33
C PRO A 31 7.32 7.67 -0.69
N PRO A 32 7.78 7.40 -1.92
CA PRO A 32 8.27 6.08 -2.31
C PRO A 32 9.32 5.56 -1.31
N VAL A 33 9.34 4.25 -1.09
CA VAL A 33 10.30 3.61 -0.18
C VAL A 33 11.73 3.91 -0.64
N HIS A 34 12.56 4.46 0.26
CA HIS A 34 13.92 4.95 -0.03
C HIS A 34 14.00 5.97 -1.18
N GLY A 35 12.88 6.64 -1.50
CA GLY A 35 12.77 7.59 -2.58
C GLY A 35 12.44 9.00 -2.11
N ARG A 36 12.57 9.95 -3.03
CA ARG A 36 12.06 11.32 -2.87
C ARG A 36 10.62 11.41 -3.34
N GLN A 37 9.96 12.50 -2.98
CA GLN A 37 8.62 12.77 -3.50
C GLN A 37 8.60 12.71 -5.02
N VAL A 38 7.53 12.14 -5.59
CA VAL A 38 7.50 11.79 -7.02
C VAL A 38 7.69 13.00 -7.92
N PHE A 39 7.27 14.18 -7.46
CA PHE A 39 7.37 15.47 -8.16
C PHE A 39 8.70 16.18 -7.97
N GLU A 40 9.60 15.67 -7.12
CA GLU A 40 10.96 16.21 -6.98
C GLU A 40 11.87 15.64 -8.06
N GLN A 41 12.50 16.51 -8.84
CA GLN A 41 13.51 16.08 -9.80
C GLN A 41 14.81 15.69 -9.08
N PRO A 42 15.36 14.49 -9.34
CA PRO A 42 16.64 14.11 -8.78
C PRO A 42 17.76 15.07 -9.23
N PRO A 43 18.75 15.40 -8.37
CA PRO A 43 19.79 16.39 -8.71
C PRO A 43 20.61 16.02 -9.95
N HIS A 44 20.86 14.73 -10.15
CA HIS A 44 21.58 14.21 -11.32
C HIS A 44 20.78 14.36 -12.63
N MET A 45 19.49 14.70 -12.56
CA MET A 45 18.61 14.95 -13.70
C MET A 45 18.29 16.44 -13.89
N ALA A 46 18.93 17.35 -13.14
CA ALA A 46 18.61 18.78 -13.18
C ALA A 46 18.73 19.42 -14.57
N GLY A 47 19.60 18.89 -15.45
CA GLY A 47 19.74 19.35 -16.84
C GLY A 47 18.74 18.72 -17.82
N GLY A 48 17.90 17.79 -17.37
CA GLY A 48 16.90 17.10 -18.18
C GLY A 48 15.49 17.66 -18.00
N THR A 49 14.57 17.20 -18.85
CA THR A 49 13.16 17.59 -18.80
C THR A 49 12.50 17.23 -17.47
N HIS A 50 11.93 18.22 -16.78
CA HIS A 50 11.15 18.02 -15.58
C HIS A 50 9.71 17.59 -15.92
N PHE A 51 9.46 16.29 -16.08
CA PHE A 51 8.18 15.78 -16.59
C PHE A 51 6.94 16.26 -15.80
N TRP A 52 7.04 16.44 -14.48
CA TRP A 52 5.92 16.93 -13.68
C TRP A 52 5.46 18.35 -14.03
N GLN A 53 6.34 19.19 -14.57
CA GLN A 53 5.99 20.54 -15.00
C GLN A 53 5.20 20.55 -16.33
N LEU A 54 5.09 19.41 -17.01
CA LEU A 54 4.35 19.28 -18.27
C LEU A 54 2.87 18.94 -18.03
N PHE A 55 2.49 18.56 -16.81
CA PHE A 55 1.11 18.22 -16.47
C PHE A 55 0.31 19.45 -16.05
N THR A 56 -0.98 19.43 -16.36
CA THR A 56 -1.96 20.35 -15.77
C THR A 56 -2.50 19.72 -14.47
N LEU A 57 -2.35 20.42 -13.35
CA LEU A 57 -2.89 19.98 -12.07
C LEU A 57 -4.40 20.26 -12.00
N VAL A 58 -5.17 19.23 -11.65
CA VAL A 58 -6.59 19.34 -11.32
C VAL A 58 -6.80 18.78 -9.92
N GLU A 59 -7.21 19.62 -8.99
CA GLU A 59 -7.46 19.23 -7.61
C GLU A 59 -8.94 18.84 -7.40
N LEU A 60 -9.17 17.72 -6.73
CA LEU A 60 -10.50 17.32 -6.25
C LEU A 60 -10.69 17.82 -4.81
N THR A 61 -11.67 18.67 -4.59
CA THR A 61 -11.91 19.35 -3.30
C THR A 61 -12.97 18.66 -2.43
N GLN A 62 -13.78 17.77 -3.00
CA GLN A 62 -14.85 17.09 -2.27
C GLN A 62 -14.37 15.75 -1.69
N ASN A 63 -14.35 15.65 -0.35
CA ASN A 63 -14.10 14.38 0.33
C ASN A 63 -15.36 13.51 0.34
N MET A 64 -15.30 12.36 -0.33
CA MET A 64 -16.41 11.41 -0.42
C MET A 64 -16.34 10.29 0.63
N ARG A 65 -15.20 10.07 1.29
CA ARG A 65 -14.97 8.92 2.19
C ARG A 65 -15.51 9.19 3.59
N GLN A 66 -15.32 10.40 4.11
CA GLN A 66 -15.76 10.80 5.46
C GLN A 66 -17.02 11.68 5.42
N GLN A 67 -17.89 11.50 4.42
CA GLN A 67 -19.09 12.34 4.28
C GLN A 67 -19.96 12.32 5.52
N GLY A 68 -20.34 13.51 5.99
CA GLY A 68 -21.16 13.71 7.19
C GLY A 68 -20.38 13.90 8.48
N ASP A 69 -19.05 13.70 8.48
CA ASP A 69 -18.20 13.92 9.65
C ASP A 69 -17.20 15.06 9.41
N ASN A 70 -17.69 16.29 9.56
CA ASN A 70 -16.89 17.50 9.34
C ASN A 70 -15.68 17.58 10.30
N THR A 71 -15.83 17.09 11.53
CA THR A 71 -14.74 17.08 12.52
C THR A 71 -13.62 16.16 12.07
N PHE A 72 -13.95 14.95 11.61
CA PHE A 72 -12.94 14.02 11.14
C PHE A 72 -12.28 14.49 9.84
N ILE A 73 -13.05 15.08 8.92
CA ILE A 73 -12.51 15.71 7.70
C ILE A 73 -11.48 16.80 8.05
N ASP A 74 -11.80 17.68 9.01
CA ASP A 74 -10.90 18.75 9.46
C ASP A 74 -9.59 18.20 10.04
N ILE A 75 -9.69 17.17 10.90
CA ILE A 75 -8.52 16.49 11.47
C ILE A 75 -7.64 15.87 10.37
N LEU A 76 -8.24 15.18 9.40
CA LEU A 76 -7.49 14.54 8.31
C LEU A 76 -6.82 15.56 7.39
N ASN A 77 -7.50 16.67 7.08
CA ASN A 77 -6.93 17.75 6.28
C ASN A 77 -5.78 18.43 7.01
N ALA A 78 -5.89 18.65 8.32
CA ALA A 78 -4.80 19.18 9.13
C ALA A 78 -3.61 18.20 9.20
N LEU A 79 -3.86 16.89 9.35
CA LEU A 79 -2.82 15.86 9.34
C LEU A 79 -2.08 15.84 8.00
N ARG A 80 -2.82 16.00 6.90
CA ARG A 80 -2.29 16.00 5.53
C ARG A 80 -1.21 17.05 5.31
N VAL A 81 -1.40 18.27 5.85
CA VAL A 81 -0.44 19.39 5.74
C VAL A 81 0.49 19.54 6.95
N GLY A 82 0.28 18.76 8.02
CA GLY A 82 1.06 18.85 9.25
C GLY A 82 0.64 20.00 10.19
N GLU A 83 -0.54 20.58 10.02
CA GLU A 83 -1.04 21.73 10.78
C GLU A 83 -1.99 21.30 11.92
N ILE A 84 -1.53 20.37 12.75
CA ILE A 84 -2.34 19.80 13.83
C ILE A 84 -2.48 20.76 15.02
N ARG A 85 -3.73 21.02 15.40
CA ARG A 85 -4.10 21.88 16.54
C ARG A 85 -4.42 21.06 17.79
N ARG A 86 -4.50 21.72 18.94
CA ARG A 86 -4.74 21.07 20.24
C ARG A 86 -6.10 20.35 20.28
N GLU A 87 -7.12 20.96 19.69
CA GLU A 87 -8.46 20.40 19.55
C GLU A 87 -8.50 19.12 18.70
N HIS A 88 -7.66 19.04 17.66
CA HIS A 88 -7.51 17.82 16.86
C HIS A 88 -6.90 16.70 17.70
N LEU A 89 -5.82 17.01 18.42
CA LEU A 89 -5.17 16.04 19.31
C LEU A 89 -6.11 15.57 20.42
N GLN A 90 -6.84 16.46 21.06
CA GLN A 90 -7.81 16.08 22.09
C GLN A 90 -8.84 15.10 21.53
N THR A 91 -9.41 15.41 20.37
CA THR A 91 -10.40 14.53 19.71
C THR A 91 -9.81 13.15 19.40
N LEU A 92 -8.55 13.09 18.94
CA LEU A 92 -7.86 11.83 18.67
C LEU A 92 -7.56 11.04 19.96
N MET A 93 -7.14 11.73 21.02
CA MET A 93 -6.85 11.12 22.32
C MET A 93 -8.11 10.53 22.97
N ASP A 94 -9.27 11.17 22.78
CA ASP A 94 -10.56 10.65 23.24
C ASP A 94 -10.98 9.34 22.53
N LYS A 95 -10.35 9.02 21.38
CA LYS A 95 -10.54 7.75 20.67
C LYS A 95 -9.55 6.66 21.07
N VAL A 96 -8.57 6.97 21.92
CA VAL A 96 -7.64 5.96 22.41
C VAL A 96 -8.39 5.03 23.35
N SER A 97 -8.57 3.79 22.93
CA SER A 97 -9.10 2.73 23.79
C SER A 97 -7.98 2.19 24.67
N ASN A 98 -8.19 2.20 25.99
CA ASN A 98 -7.34 1.50 26.95
C ASN A 98 -7.76 0.03 27.14
N ASP A 99 -8.83 -0.42 26.46
CA ASP A 99 -9.27 -1.80 26.52
C ASP A 99 -8.35 -2.69 25.69
N ALA A 100 -7.36 -3.27 26.37
CA ALA A 100 -6.45 -4.27 25.82
C ALA A 100 -7.00 -5.69 25.94
N SER A 101 -8.27 -5.86 26.31
CA SER A 101 -8.87 -7.16 26.59
C SER A 101 -9.84 -7.61 25.49
N GLY A 102 -10.10 -8.92 25.48
CA GLY A 102 -11.13 -9.53 24.63
C GLY A 102 -10.79 -9.61 23.14
N LEU A 103 -11.81 -9.98 22.36
CA LEU A 103 -11.65 -10.28 20.94
C LEU A 103 -11.21 -9.04 20.14
N PHE A 104 -11.62 -7.83 20.55
CA PHE A 104 -11.21 -6.60 19.88
C PHE A 104 -9.69 -6.41 19.90
N ALA A 105 -9.04 -6.64 21.04
CA ALA A 105 -7.60 -6.52 21.19
C ALA A 105 -6.82 -7.50 20.29
N ILE A 106 -7.40 -8.67 20.02
CA ILE A 106 -6.75 -9.76 19.28
C ILE A 106 -7.10 -9.72 17.79
N ASN A 107 -8.38 -9.83 17.41
CA ASN A 107 -8.79 -9.91 15.99
C ASN A 107 -10.09 -9.17 15.64
N GLY A 108 -10.66 -8.38 16.54
CA GLY A 108 -11.93 -7.70 16.28
C GLY A 108 -11.81 -6.46 15.38
N ALA A 109 -10.60 -6.09 14.95
CA ALA A 109 -10.35 -4.96 14.05
C ALA A 109 -9.02 -5.11 13.28
N LEU A 110 -8.95 -4.48 12.11
CA LEU A 110 -7.69 -4.30 11.38
C LEU A 110 -6.72 -3.43 12.19
N ARG A 111 -5.47 -3.88 12.29
CA ARG A 111 -4.38 -3.13 12.94
C ARG A 111 -3.39 -2.61 11.91
N VAL A 112 -3.02 -1.34 12.05
CA VAL A 112 -2.00 -0.67 11.24
C VAL A 112 -0.85 -0.29 12.16
N TYR A 113 0.37 -0.70 11.79
CA TYR A 113 1.59 -0.43 12.56
C TYR A 113 2.62 0.27 11.68
N PRO A 114 3.51 1.09 12.28
CA PRO A 114 4.57 1.77 11.53
C PRO A 114 5.69 0.82 11.07
N THR A 115 5.88 -0.35 11.69
CA THR A 115 6.95 -1.29 11.31
C THR A 115 6.45 -2.70 11.03
N ASN A 116 7.13 -3.39 10.11
CA ASN A 116 6.87 -4.80 9.83
C ASN A 116 7.13 -5.71 11.03
N GLU A 117 8.08 -5.35 11.91
CA GLU A 117 8.33 -6.08 13.15
C GLU A 117 7.09 -6.08 14.05
N GLN A 118 6.46 -4.92 14.24
CA GLN A 118 5.23 -4.80 15.02
C GLN A 118 4.06 -5.53 14.37
N VAL A 119 3.93 -5.45 13.04
CA VAL A 119 2.97 -6.25 12.28
C VAL A 119 3.19 -7.73 12.54
N ASN A 120 4.40 -8.24 12.37
CA ASN A 120 4.72 -9.65 12.55
C ASN A 120 4.42 -10.12 13.98
N LYS A 121 4.84 -9.34 14.99
CA LYS A 121 4.57 -9.64 16.40
C LYS A 121 3.07 -9.73 16.69
N HIS A 122 2.27 -8.79 16.19
CA HIS A 122 0.82 -8.83 16.37
C HIS A 122 0.20 -10.04 15.65
N ASN A 123 0.58 -10.24 14.38
CA ASN A 123 0.09 -11.35 13.58
C ASN A 123 0.40 -12.71 14.21
N GLU A 124 1.60 -12.89 14.77
CA GLU A 124 1.99 -14.10 15.50
C GLU A 124 1.12 -14.33 16.73
N ALA A 125 0.81 -13.28 17.50
CA ALA A 125 -0.10 -13.38 18.65
C ALA A 125 -1.53 -13.77 18.21
N VAL A 126 -2.02 -13.23 17.10
CA VAL A 126 -3.34 -13.60 16.54
C VAL A 126 -3.36 -15.07 16.11
N LEU A 127 -2.34 -15.53 15.38
CA LEU A 127 -2.24 -16.93 14.97
C LEU A 127 -2.19 -17.86 16.19
N GLN A 128 -1.44 -17.49 17.23
CA GLN A 128 -1.34 -18.27 18.45
C GLN A 128 -2.69 -18.41 19.17
N TYR A 129 -3.45 -17.32 19.28
CA TYR A 129 -4.80 -17.35 19.83
C TYR A 129 -5.71 -18.35 19.11
N TYR A 130 -5.67 -18.39 17.78
CA TYR A 130 -6.49 -19.34 17.01
C TYR A 130 -6.02 -20.80 17.14
N ARG A 131 -4.71 -21.04 17.27
CA ARG A 131 -4.18 -22.38 17.58
C ARG A 131 -4.71 -22.89 18.91
N GLU A 132 -4.76 -22.04 19.93
CA GLU A 132 -5.27 -22.38 21.26
C GLU A 132 -6.77 -22.71 21.25
N LEU A 133 -7.52 -22.12 20.31
CA LEU A 133 -8.92 -22.47 20.04
C LEU A 133 -9.10 -23.75 19.21
N GLY A 134 -8.01 -24.44 18.84
CA GLY A 134 -8.05 -25.66 18.02
C GLY A 134 -8.25 -25.41 16.53
N THR A 135 -8.00 -24.18 16.06
CA THR A 135 -8.08 -23.86 14.62
C THR A 135 -6.85 -24.40 13.91
N GLU A 136 -7.06 -25.12 12.81
CA GLU A 136 -5.97 -25.56 11.93
C GLU A 136 -5.40 -24.36 11.17
N ILE A 137 -4.08 -24.15 11.27
CA ILE A 137 -3.38 -23.05 10.63
C ILE A 137 -2.43 -23.60 9.57
N THR A 138 -2.60 -23.15 8.33
CA THR A 138 -1.73 -23.51 7.20
C THR A 138 -0.99 -22.28 6.69
N GLU A 139 0.31 -22.41 6.43
CA GLU A 139 1.10 -21.38 5.75
C GLU A 139 1.08 -21.62 4.25
N ILE A 140 0.64 -20.63 3.48
CA ILE A 140 0.66 -20.66 2.02
C ILE A 140 1.75 -19.68 1.57
N ASN A 141 2.82 -20.23 0.99
CA ASN A 141 3.89 -19.41 0.44
C ASN A 141 3.43 -18.80 -0.90
N ALA A 142 3.56 -17.47 -1.01
CA ALA A 142 3.38 -16.80 -2.29
C ALA A 142 4.61 -17.04 -3.17
N PHE A 143 4.38 -17.43 -4.42
CA PHE A 143 5.43 -17.58 -5.44
C PHE A 143 5.19 -16.52 -6.52
N ASP A 144 6.06 -15.52 -6.58
CA ASP A 144 6.07 -14.54 -7.68
C ASP A 144 6.96 -15.07 -8.80
N GLN A 145 6.34 -15.55 -9.89
CA GLN A 145 7.05 -15.90 -11.11
C GLN A 145 7.01 -14.71 -12.08
N MET A 146 8.18 -14.17 -12.45
CA MET A 146 8.26 -13.27 -13.59
C MET A 146 8.01 -14.10 -14.84
N VAL A 147 6.79 -14.01 -15.40
CA VAL A 147 6.49 -14.58 -16.71
C VAL A 147 7.19 -13.71 -17.74
N ASP A 148 8.44 -14.06 -18.04
CA ASP A 148 9.07 -13.57 -19.27
C ASP A 148 8.29 -14.19 -20.43
N THR A 149 7.76 -13.37 -21.32
CA THR A 149 6.87 -13.78 -22.43
C THR A 149 7.59 -14.57 -23.54
N SER A 150 8.66 -15.28 -23.21
CA SER A 150 9.40 -16.17 -24.10
C SER A 150 9.83 -17.44 -23.36
N GLU A 151 8.86 -18.20 -22.86
CA GLU A 151 8.83 -19.66 -22.98
C GLU A 151 7.56 -20.18 -22.33
N ASN A 152 6.82 -20.98 -23.09
CA ASN A 152 5.46 -21.41 -22.80
C ASN A 152 5.43 -22.62 -21.85
N ASP A 153 6.34 -22.68 -20.87
CA ASP A 153 6.54 -23.88 -20.06
C ASP A 153 6.49 -23.62 -18.56
N ARG A 154 5.66 -24.46 -17.90
CA ARG A 154 5.49 -24.68 -16.45
C ARG A 154 4.48 -23.79 -15.72
N ILE A 155 3.20 -23.97 -16.08
CA ILE A 155 2.14 -23.93 -15.08
C ILE A 155 2.23 -25.26 -14.30
N GLU A 156 3.00 -25.31 -13.22
CA GLU A 156 2.87 -26.41 -12.25
C GLU A 156 1.66 -26.15 -11.36
N ASN A 157 0.63 -26.97 -11.59
CA ASN A 157 -0.59 -27.21 -10.81
C ASN A 157 -0.76 -26.45 -9.48
N ILE A 158 -1.44 -25.30 -9.56
CA ILE A 158 -2.04 -24.58 -8.41
C ILE A 158 -2.97 -25.49 -7.57
N GLU A 159 -3.52 -26.54 -8.16
CA GLU A 159 -4.38 -27.53 -7.48
C GLU A 159 -3.69 -28.30 -6.34
N ASN A 160 -2.35 -28.30 -6.28
CA ASN A 160 -1.60 -28.98 -5.21
C ASN A 160 -1.23 -28.08 -4.03
N VAL A 161 -1.49 -26.76 -4.12
CA VAL A 161 -1.10 -25.77 -3.09
C VAL A 161 -2.23 -25.47 -2.12
N THR A 162 -3.48 -25.77 -2.50
CA THR A 162 -4.66 -25.44 -1.69
C THR A 162 -5.17 -26.71 -0.98
N PRO A 163 -5.29 -26.72 0.36
CA PRO A 163 -5.91 -27.85 1.07
C PRO A 163 -7.33 -28.08 0.56
N LYS A 164 -7.65 -29.32 0.19
CA LYS A 164 -8.98 -29.73 -0.35
C LYS A 164 -10.08 -29.81 0.70
N THR A 165 -9.78 -29.48 1.96
CA THR A 165 -10.71 -29.62 3.08
C THR A 165 -11.60 -28.39 3.22
N SER A 166 -12.91 -28.65 3.14
CA SER A 166 -14.01 -27.70 3.39
C SER A 166 -14.07 -27.32 4.87
N THR A 167 -13.11 -26.53 5.32
CA THR A 167 -13.20 -25.82 6.60
C THR A 167 -12.76 -24.39 6.36
N ARG A 168 -13.57 -23.43 6.84
CA ARG A 168 -13.39 -21.99 6.66
C ARG A 168 -11.91 -21.58 6.76
N LEU A 169 -11.30 -21.35 5.59
CA LEU A 169 -9.90 -20.92 5.47
C LEU A 169 -9.83 -19.44 5.83
N GLU A 170 -9.35 -19.12 7.03
CA GLU A 170 -8.89 -17.76 7.33
C GLU A 170 -7.46 -17.62 6.80
N VAL A 171 -7.36 -17.21 5.53
CA VAL A 171 -6.09 -16.97 4.84
C VAL A 171 -5.42 -15.75 5.47
N TYR A 172 -4.45 -16.00 6.35
CA TYR A 172 -3.65 -14.94 6.94
C TYR A 172 -2.41 -14.68 6.07
N ARG A 173 -2.46 -13.60 5.27
CA ARG A 173 -1.32 -13.20 4.44
C ARG A 173 -0.17 -12.77 5.34
N ARG A 174 0.89 -13.59 5.40
CA ARG A 174 2.14 -13.27 6.09
C ARG A 174 2.98 -12.33 5.23
N SER A 175 2.50 -11.09 5.07
CA SER A 175 3.16 -9.99 4.36
C SER A 175 3.40 -10.25 2.87
N CYS A 176 2.90 -9.35 2.01
CA CYS A 176 3.47 -9.19 0.67
C CYS A 176 4.89 -8.62 0.86
N ARG A 177 5.86 -9.51 1.09
CA ARG A 177 7.27 -9.19 1.11
C ARG A 177 7.65 -8.87 -0.33
N TYR A 178 7.50 -7.60 -0.73
CA TYR A 178 8.13 -7.16 -1.96
C TYR A 178 9.63 -7.41 -1.80
N LEU A 179 10.15 -8.36 -2.57
CA LEU A 179 11.57 -8.64 -2.73
C LEU A 179 12.26 -7.37 -3.27
N TRP A 180 12.67 -6.48 -2.38
CA TRP A 180 13.59 -5.38 -2.67
C TRP A 180 14.80 -5.38 -1.74
N GLU A 181 15.19 -6.56 -1.25
CA GLU A 181 16.52 -6.79 -0.68
C GLU A 181 17.46 -7.34 -1.76
N GLN A 182 17.80 -6.53 -2.76
CA GLN A 182 19.03 -6.66 -3.56
C GLN A 182 19.27 -5.34 -4.31
N LYS A 183 20.01 -4.42 -3.69
CA LYS A 183 21.18 -3.70 -4.26
C LYS A 183 21.67 -2.60 -3.33
#